data_AF-A0A0B8P370-F1
#
_entry.id   AF-A0A0B8P370-F1
#
_cell.length_a   1.000
_cell.length_b   1.000
_cell.length_c   1.000
_cell.angle_alpha   90.00
_cell.angle_beta   90.00
_cell.angle_gamma   90.00
#
_symmetry.space_group_name_H-M   'P 1'
#
loop_
_entity.id
_entity.type
_entity.pdbx_description
1 polymer ?
#
loop_
_entity_poly.entity_id
_entity_poly.type
_entity_poly.pdbx_seq_one_letter_code
_entity_poly.pdbx_strand_id
1 'polypeptide(L)' 'MPAKFEVNTNWTKVPPHIRIDNCHELAQSRDGRVFLSVDCPENNILIFTEQGEFLESWTLGFDGTHGLTLFED' A
#
# COMPACT_ATOMS: atom_id res chain seq x y z
N MET A 1 8.05 27.72 11.43
CA MET A 1 8.44 27.46 10.03
C MET A 1 7.64 26.26 9.55
N PRO A 2 7.01 26.29 8.35
CA PRO A 2 6.28 25.13 7.85
C PRO A 2 7.25 23.97 7.58
N ALA A 3 6.78 22.74 7.79
CA ALA A 3 7.52 21.56 7.34
C ALA A 3 7.70 21.61 5.82
N LYS A 4 8.89 21.19 5.36
CA LYS A 4 9.18 20.99 3.94
C LYS A 4 9.21 19.50 3.67
N PHE A 5 8.56 19.07 2.61
CA PHE A 5 8.49 17.68 2.18
C PHE A 5 9.11 17.53 0.80
N GLU A 6 9.72 16.38 0.56
CA GLU A 6 10.25 15.97 -0.74
C GLU A 6 9.62 14.63 -1.13
N VAL A 7 9.32 14.48 -2.42
CA VAL A 7 8.76 13.23 -2.95
C VAL A 7 9.88 12.23 -3.15
N ASN A 8 9.80 11.07 -2.49
CA ASN A 8 10.66 9.92 -2.79
C ASN A 8 9.99 9.03 -3.84
N THR A 9 10.37 9.21 -5.11
CA THR A 9 9.85 8.39 -6.22
C THR A 9 10.38 6.95 -6.24
N ASN A 10 11.36 6.64 -5.38
CA ASN A 10 11.96 5.31 -5.24
C ASN A 10 11.57 4.64 -3.92
N TRP A 11 10.51 5.10 -3.25
CA TRP A 11 10.10 4.58 -1.95
C TRP A 11 9.88 3.07 -1.99
N THR A 12 9.25 2.54 -3.05
CA THR A 12 9.02 1.11 -3.19
C THR A 12 9.51 0.54 -4.51
N LYS A 13 9.82 -0.77 -4.48
CA LYS A 13 9.96 -1.64 -5.64
C LYS A 13 9.17 -2.91 -5.39
N VAL A 14 8.23 -3.21 -6.28
CA VAL A 14 7.44 -4.45 -6.21
C VAL A 14 8.01 -5.51 -7.16
N PRO A 15 7.78 -6.81 -6.88
CA PRO A 15 8.08 -7.87 -7.82
C PRO A 15 7.39 -7.66 -9.19
N PRO A 16 7.94 -8.16 -10.30
CA PRO A 16 7.40 -7.90 -11.64
C PRO A 16 5.95 -8.34 -11.90
N HIS A 17 5.42 -9.24 -11.09
CA HIS A 17 4.05 -9.75 -11.20
C HIS A 17 3.03 -8.92 -10.41
N ILE A 18 3.49 -8.00 -9.54
CA ILE A 18 2.62 -7.11 -8.79
C ILE A 18 2.40 -5.85 -9.61
N ARG A 19 1.13 -5.48 -9.79
CA ARG A 19 0.75 -4.26 -10.50
C ARG A 19 0.13 -3.28 -9.53
N ILE A 20 0.56 -2.03 -9.63
CA ILE A 20 -0.02 -0.91 -8.90
C ILE A 20 -0.62 0.00 -9.95
N ASP A 21 -1.94 -0.06 -10.11
CA ASP A 21 -2.67 0.83 -11.02
C ASP A 21 -3.06 2.10 -10.25
N ASN A 22 -4.25 2.16 -9.65
CA ASN A 22 -4.63 3.23 -8.72
C ASN A 22 -4.45 2.78 -7.27
N CYS A 23 -3.91 3.66 -6.43
CA CYS A 23 -3.93 3.52 -4.98
C CYS A 23 -4.97 4.49 -4.41
N HIS A 24 -5.96 3.98 -3.67
CA HIS A 24 -7.03 4.80 -3.11
C HIS A 24 -6.83 5.15 -1.65
N GLU A 25 -6.25 4.24 -0.86
CA GLU A 25 -6.07 4.41 0.57
C GLU A 25 -4.70 3.89 1.02
N LEU A 26 -4.17 4.51 2.09
CA LEU A 26 -2.96 4.10 2.76
C LEU A 26 -3.20 4.10 4.27
N ALA A 27 -2.98 2.96 4.92
CA ALA A 27 -3.05 2.86 6.37
C ALA A 27 -1.76 2.23 6.93
N GLN A 28 -1.20 2.83 7.97
CA GLN A 28 -0.04 2.29 8.69
C GLN A 28 -0.50 1.64 9.99
N SER A 29 -0.13 0.38 10.22
CA SER A 29 -0.37 -0.30 11.51
C SER A 29 0.64 0.13 12.57
N ARG A 30 0.32 -0.13 13.84
CA ARG A 30 1.19 0.17 14.99
C ARG A 30 2.56 -0.51 14.93
N ASP A 31 2.67 -1.63 14.22
CA ASP A 31 3.93 -2.36 14.00
C ASP A 31 4.75 -1.86 12.80
N GLY A 32 4.32 -0.78 12.14
CA GLY A 32 5.04 -0.13 11.05
C GLY A 32 4.78 -0.72 9.66
N ARG A 33 3.86 -1.66 9.50
CA ARG A 33 3.45 -2.08 8.14
C ARG A 33 2.56 -1.03 7.49
N VAL A 34 2.77 -0.82 6.19
CA VAL A 34 1.98 0.10 5.37
C VAL A 34 1.12 -0.70 4.42
N PHE A 35 -0.19 -0.52 4.51
CA PHE A 35 -1.19 -1.19 3.70
C PHE A 35 -1.72 -0.22 2.65
N LEU A 36 -1.74 -0.66 1.39
CA LEU A 36 -2.32 0.07 0.27
C LEU A 36 -3.51 -0.69 -0.30
N SER A 37 -4.58 0.03 -0.64
CA SER A 37 -5.71 -0.52 -1.39
C SER A 37 -5.62 -0.10 -2.85
N VAL A 38 -5.64 -1.07 -3.78
CA VAL A 38 -5.43 -0.83 -5.21
C VAL A 38 -6.49 -1.44 -6.12
N ASP A 39 -6.56 -0.90 -7.35
CA ASP A 39 -7.41 -1.37 -8.44
C ASP A 39 -6.76 -2.48 -9.26
N CYS A 40 -6.44 -3.60 -8.61
CA CYS A 40 -5.89 -4.78 -9.29
C CYS A 40 -6.53 -6.05 -8.73
N PRO A 41 -7.33 -6.79 -9.52
CA PRO A 41 -7.98 -8.03 -9.06
C PRO A 41 -7.01 -9.06 -8.49
N GLU A 42 -5.79 -9.10 -9.00
CA GLU A 42 -4.74 -10.03 -8.58
C GLU A 42 -4.12 -9.67 -7.22
N ASN A 43 -4.20 -8.40 -6.80
CA ASN A 43 -3.51 -7.88 -5.61
C ASN A 43 -4.17 -6.64 -5.01
N ASN A 44 -5.46 -6.72 -4.71
CA ASN A 44 -6.26 -5.62 -4.16
C ASN A 44 -5.63 -4.93 -2.94
N ILE A 45 -4.92 -5.67 -2.08
CA ILE A 45 -4.20 -5.13 -0.93
C ILE A 45 -2.71 -5.42 -1.08
N LEU A 46 -1.89 -4.39 -0.88
CA LEU A 46 -0.43 -4.49 -0.88
C LEU A 46 0.12 -4.10 0.48
N ILE A 47 1.14 -4.81 0.94
CA ILE A 47 1.72 -4.59 2.27
C ILE A 47 3.22 -4.34 2.14
N PHE A 48 3.68 -3.28 2.79
CA PHE A 48 5.07 -2.84 2.79
C PHE A 48 5.58 -2.60 4.21
N THR A 49 6.89 -2.52 4.36
CA THR A 49 7.51 -1.86 5.52
C THR A 49 7.37 -0.33 5.39
N GLU A 50 7.65 0.42 6.46
CA GLU A 50 7.71 1.89 6.42
C GLU A 50 8.73 2.41 5.38
N GLN A 51 9.79 1.66 5.14
CA GLN A 51 10.85 1.99 4.18
C GLN A 51 10.49 1.58 2.74
N GLY A 52 9.30 1.00 2.53
CA GLY A 52 8.74 0.66 1.23
C GLY A 52 9.23 -0.68 0.66
N GLU A 53 9.82 -1.53 1.48
CA GLU A 53 10.09 -2.92 1.09
C GLU A 53 8.77 -3.69 0.98
N PHE A 54 8.56 -4.38 -0.15
CA PHE A 54 7.38 -5.21 -0.36
C PHE A 54 7.42 -6.44 0.55
N LEU A 55 6.33 -6.67 1.29
CA LEU A 55 6.17 -7.80 2.20
C LEU A 55 5.29 -8.88 1.56
N GLU A 56 4.06 -8.52 1.22
CA GLU A 56 3.08 -9.45 0.65
C GLU A 56 1.92 -8.70 -0.04
N SER A 57 1.03 -9.46 -0.66
CA SER A 57 -0.19 -8.95 -1.28
C SER A 57 -1.37 -9.91 -1.07
N TRP A 58 -2.57 -9.35 -0.95
CA TRP A 58 -3.81 -10.12 -0.89
C TRP A 58 -4.72 -9.75 -2.06
N THR A 59 -5.48 -10.73 -2.53
CA THR A 59 -6.62 -10.49 -3.42
C THR A 59 -7.92 -10.65 -2.64
N LEU A 60 -8.88 -9.79 -2.93
CA LEU A 60 -10.25 -9.90 -2.44
C LEU A 60 -11.20 -10.45 -3.51
N GLY A 61 -10.70 -10.68 -4.73
CA GLY A 61 -11.51 -11.10 -5.88
C GLY A 61 -12.43 -9.99 -6.42
N PHE A 62 -12.09 -8.72 -6.18
CA PHE A 62 -12.84 -7.56 -6.68
C PHE A 62 -12.00 -6.78 -7.70
N ASP A 63 -12.68 -6.08 -8.61
CA ASP A 63 -12.00 -5.28 -9.65
C ASP A 63 -11.18 -4.11 -9.07
N GLY A 64 -11.57 -3.61 -7.90
CA GLY A 64 -10.83 -2.56 -7.21
C GLY A 64 -11.31 -2.32 -5.79
N THR A 65 -10.58 -1.47 -5.07
CA THR A 65 -10.80 -1.17 -3.65
C THR A 65 -10.65 0.32 -3.39
N HIS A 66 -11.53 0.90 -2.57
CA HIS A 66 -11.53 2.35 -2.32
C HIS A 66 -11.12 2.71 -0.90
N GLY A 67 -11.85 2.24 0.11
CA GLY A 67 -11.58 2.55 1.52
C GLY A 67 -10.92 1.39 2.25
N LEU A 68 -10.00 1.72 3.15
CA LEU A 68 -9.34 0.80 4.08
C LEU A 68 -9.28 1.47 5.47
N THR A 69 -9.56 0.71 6.52
CA THR A 69 -9.37 1.17 7.89
C THR A 69 -8.81 0.01 8.70
N LEU A 70 -7.71 0.26 9.41
CA LEU A 70 -7.13 -0.71 10.32
C LEU A 70 -7.82 -0.60 11.67
N PHE A 71 -8.15 -1.76 12.23
CA PHE A 71 -8.59 -1.89 13.61
C PHE A 71 -7.49 -2.62 14.38
N GLU A 72 -7.03 -2.03 15.48
CA GLU A 72 -6.00 -2.59 16.35
C GLU A 72 -6.46 -2.44 17.81
N ASP A 73 -6.22 -3.47 18.63
CA ASP A 73 -6.51 -3.50 20.07
C ASP A 73 -5.50 -2.69 20.91
#